data_AF-A0A899IG20-F1
#
_entry.id   AF-A0A899IG20-F1
#
_cell.length_a   1.000
_cell.length_b   1.000
_cell.length_c   1.000
_cell.angle_alpha   90.00
_cell.angle_beta   90.00
_cell.angle_gamma   90.00
#
_symmetry.space_group_name_H-M   'P 1'
#
loop_
_entity.id
_entity.type
_entity.pdbx_description
1 polymer ?
#
loop_
_entity_poly.entity_id
_entity_poly.type
_entity_poly.pdbx_seq_one_letter_code
_entity_poly.pdbx_strand_id
1 'polypeptide(L)'
;VGKQPIRETNIYMYLYFVFFIICGSFFTLNLFIGVIIDNFNEQKKKAGGSLEMFMTEDQKKYYNAMKKMGSKKPLKAIPRPRWRPQAIVFEIVTNKKFDMIIMLFIGFNMLTMTLDHYKQT
;
A
#
# COMPACT_ATOMS: atom_id res chain seq x y z
N VAL A 1 -6.06 -45.65 29.01
CA VAL A 1 -5.41 -46.25 27.81
C VAL A 1 -6.10 -47.58 27.52
N GLY A 2 -6.40 -47.89 26.24
CA GLY A 2 -7.11 -49.12 25.86
C GLY A 2 -8.65 -49.08 25.96
N LYS A 3 -9.27 -47.90 26.09
CA LYS A 3 -10.74 -47.71 26.05
C LYS A 3 -11.12 -46.81 24.88
N GLN A 4 -12.29 -47.04 24.27
CA GLN A 4 -12.81 -46.21 23.18
C GLN A 4 -13.19 -44.81 23.71
N PRO A 5 -12.83 -43.71 23.01
CA PRO A 5 -13.19 -42.36 23.44
C PRO A 5 -14.69 -42.09 23.27
N ILE A 6 -15.32 -41.54 24.30
CA ILE A 6 -16.71 -41.08 24.29
C ILE A 6 -16.69 -39.56 24.15
N ARG A 7 -17.60 -39.00 23.34
CA ARG A 7 -17.65 -37.56 23.07
C ARG A 7 -17.75 -36.74 24.37
N GLU A 8 -16.95 -35.67 24.46
CA GLU A 8 -16.93 -34.71 25.58
C GLU A 8 -16.67 -35.30 26.99
N THR A 9 -16.08 -36.50 27.06
CA THR A 9 -15.76 -37.15 28.35
C THR A 9 -14.82 -36.31 29.24
N ASN A 10 -13.94 -35.52 28.62
CA ASN A 10 -12.99 -34.68 29.35
C ASN A 10 -12.91 -33.27 28.76
N ILE A 11 -13.99 -32.50 28.94
CA ILE A 11 -14.11 -31.12 28.47
C ILE A 11 -13.04 -30.18 29.08
N TYR A 12 -12.52 -30.50 30.28
CA TYR A 12 -11.48 -29.69 30.93
C TYR A 12 -10.14 -29.68 30.18
N MET A 13 -9.92 -30.64 29.26
CA MET A 13 -8.73 -30.64 28.39
C MET A 13 -8.69 -29.45 27.43
N TYR A 14 -9.81 -28.77 27.14
CA TYR A 14 -9.77 -27.51 26.40
C TYR A 14 -8.98 -26.42 27.13
N LEU A 15 -9.02 -26.39 28.47
CA LEU A 15 -8.26 -25.41 29.26
C LEU A 15 -6.75 -25.59 29.11
N TYR A 16 -6.28 -26.83 28.94
CA TYR A 16 -4.87 -27.09 28.62
C TYR A 16 -4.45 -26.42 27.30
N PHE A 17 -5.26 -26.58 26.24
CA PHE A 17 -4.97 -25.93 24.95
C PHE A 17 -5.09 -24.41 25.01
N VAL A 18 -6.05 -23.86 25.76
CA VAL A 18 -6.19 -22.40 25.95
C VAL A 18 -4.93 -21.83 26.61
N PHE A 19 -4.48 -22.43 27.72
CA PHE A 19 -3.26 -21.97 28.39
C PHE A 19 -2.02 -22.16 27.51
N PHE A 20 -1.93 -23.29 26.78
CA PHE A 20 -0.85 -23.54 25.84
C PHE A 20 -0.81 -22.54 24.68
N ILE A 21 -1.96 -22.14 24.12
CA ILE A 21 -2.01 -21.12 23.05
C ILE A 21 -1.63 -19.75 23.61
N ILE A 22 -2.15 -19.37 24.77
CA ILE A 22 -1.83 -18.08 25.37
C ILE A 22 -0.34 -18.02 25.72
N CYS A 23 0.19 -18.97 26.48
CA CYS A 23 1.60 -18.95 26.86
C CYS A 23 2.52 -19.31 25.70
N GLY A 24 2.28 -20.44 25.04
CA GLY A 24 3.13 -20.91 23.95
C GLY A 24 3.11 -19.98 22.75
N SER A 25 1.95 -19.66 22.19
CA SER A 25 1.92 -18.86 20.96
C SER A 25 2.27 -17.40 21.21
N PHE A 26 1.77 -16.77 22.29
CA PHE A 26 2.08 -15.36 22.54
C PHE A 26 3.57 -15.15 22.86
N PHE A 27 4.15 -15.94 23.77
CA PHE A 27 5.56 -15.77 24.12
C PHE A 27 6.48 -16.19 22.97
N THR A 28 6.23 -17.33 22.31
CA THR A 28 7.08 -17.79 21.20
C THR A 28 7.00 -16.84 20.00
N LEU A 29 5.82 -16.36 19.60
CA LEU A 29 5.71 -15.42 18.48
C LEU A 29 6.36 -14.07 18.78
N ASN A 30 6.12 -13.51 19.97
CA ASN A 30 6.71 -12.22 20.33
C ASN A 30 8.23 -12.29 20.42
N LEU A 31 8.78 -13.37 21.00
CA LEU A 31 10.23 -13.57 21.04
C LEU A 31 10.81 -13.76 19.64
N PHE A 32 10.15 -14.54 18.79
CA PHE A 32 10.58 -14.77 17.41
C PHE A 32 10.58 -13.48 16.59
N ILE A 33 9.50 -12.69 16.66
CA ILE A 33 9.40 -11.39 15.99
C ILE A 33 10.47 -10.44 16.51
N GLY A 34 10.73 -10.42 17.83
CA GLY A 34 11.79 -9.61 18.43
C GLY A 34 13.17 -9.93 17.84
N VAL A 35 13.56 -11.22 17.84
CA VAL A 35 14.85 -11.66 17.27
C VAL A 35 14.96 -11.31 15.79
N ILE A 36 13.87 -11.50 15.03
CA ILE A 36 13.83 -11.13 13.60
C ILE A 36 14.04 -9.63 13.41
N ILE A 37 13.30 -8.79 14.16
CA ILE A 37 13.41 -7.33 14.05
C ILE A 37 14.80 -6.85 14.44
N ASP A 38 15.39 -7.41 15.49
CA ASP A 38 16.74 -7.07 15.93
C ASP A 38 17.76 -7.43 14.85
N ASN A 39 17.62 -8.61 14.23
CA ASN A 39 18.48 -9.03 13.13
C ASN A 39 18.31 -8.12 11.89
N PHE A 40 17.07 -7.76 11.54
CA PHE A 40 16.79 -6.80 10.46
C PHE A 40 17.39 -5.43 10.76
N ASN A 41 17.33 -4.95 12.00
CA ASN A 41 17.94 -3.68 12.39
C ASN A 41 19.47 -3.72 12.32
N GLU A 42 20.09 -4.84 12.69
CA GLU A 42 21.53 -5.04 12.54
C GLU A 42 21.95 -5.06 11.06
N GLN A 43 21.23 -5.81 10.22
CA GLN A 43 21.45 -5.84 8.77
C GLN A 43 21.23 -4.47 8.13
N LYS A 44 20.19 -3.74 8.54
CA LYS A 44 19.91 -2.36 8.11
C LYS A 44 21.07 -1.41 8.43
N LYS A 45 21.65 -1.51 9.64
CA LYS A 45 22.80 -0.68 10.05
C LYS A 45 24.04 -0.99 9.20
N LYS A 46 24.30 -2.26 8.89
CA LYS A 46 25.40 -2.69 8.02
C LYS A 46 25.20 -2.25 6.56
N ALA A 47 23.96 -2.29 6.07
CA ALA A 47 23.60 -1.94 4.70
C ALA A 47 23.39 -0.44 4.45
N GLY A 48 23.58 0.44 5.45
CA GLY A 48 23.45 1.89 5.31
C GLY A 48 22.01 2.43 5.30
N GLY A 49 20.99 1.57 5.35
CA GLY A 49 19.58 1.97 5.36
C GLY A 49 18.62 0.80 5.09
N SER A 50 17.32 0.96 5.43
CA SER A 50 16.34 -0.13 5.26
C SER A 50 16.06 -0.43 3.79
N LEU A 51 15.97 0.63 2.99
CA LEU A 51 15.76 0.51 1.55
C LEU A 51 16.96 -0.14 0.86
N GLU A 52 18.16 0.07 1.41
CA GLU A 52 19.40 -0.39 0.80
C GLU A 52 19.68 -1.88 1.01
N MET A 53 19.06 -2.47 2.03
CA MET A 53 19.18 -3.89 2.37
C MET A 53 18.43 -4.79 1.37
N PHE A 54 17.31 -4.30 0.80
CA PHE A 54 16.43 -5.10 -0.06
C PHE A 54 16.51 -4.78 -1.55
N MET A 55 17.33 -3.80 -1.94
CA MET A 55 17.43 -3.35 -3.33
C MET A 55 18.81 -3.63 -3.91
N THR A 56 18.81 -4.09 -5.16
CA THR A 56 20.04 -4.19 -5.98
C THR A 56 20.58 -2.80 -6.31
N GLU A 57 21.86 -2.73 -6.70
CA GLU A 57 22.51 -1.45 -7.02
C GLU A 57 21.80 -0.67 -8.13
N ASP A 58 21.29 -1.35 -9.16
CA ASP A 58 20.60 -0.68 -10.25
C ASP A 58 19.22 -0.16 -9.82
N GLN A 59 18.48 -0.92 -8.99
CA GLN A 59 17.23 -0.43 -8.39
C GLN A 59 17.47 0.82 -7.52
N LYS A 60 18.58 0.88 -6.78
CA LYS A 60 18.97 2.08 -6.02
C LYS A 60 19.17 3.29 -6.92
N LYS A 61 19.84 3.11 -8.07
CA LYS A 61 20.04 4.20 -9.06
C LYS A 61 18.70 4.70 -9.60
N TYR A 62 17.80 3.80 -10.00
CA TYR A 62 16.45 4.15 -10.48
C TYR A 62 15.63 4.87 -9.41
N TYR A 63 15.63 4.37 -8.16
CA TYR A 63 14.94 5.00 -7.05
C TYR A 63 15.46 6.42 -6.79
N ASN A 64 16.78 6.61 -6.77
CA ASN A 64 17.39 7.93 -6.56
C ASN A 64 17.04 8.90 -7.70
N ALA A 65 17.01 8.44 -8.94
CA ALA A 65 16.58 9.25 -10.09
C ALA A 65 15.11 9.66 -9.98
N MET A 66 14.22 8.73 -9.61
CA MET A 66 12.79 9.00 -9.41
C MET A 66 12.55 9.97 -8.24
N LYS A 67 13.24 9.78 -7.12
CA LYS A 67 13.18 10.68 -5.96
C LYS A 67 13.62 12.10 -6.35
N LYS A 68 14.68 12.23 -7.15
CA LYS A 68 15.17 13.53 -7.64
C LYS A 68 14.19 14.18 -8.63
N MET A 69 13.47 13.39 -9.42
CA MET A 69 12.44 13.88 -10.34
C MET A 69 11.24 14.45 -9.57
N GLY A 70 10.82 13.80 -8.48
CA GLY A 70 9.74 14.30 -7.61
C GLY A 70 10.08 15.63 -6.93
N SER A 71 11.35 15.87 -6.60
CA SER A 71 11.81 17.13 -5.99
C SER A 71 11.94 18.30 -6.99
N LYS A 72 11.85 18.03 -8.29
CA LYS A 72 12.05 19.07 -9.31
C LYS A 72 10.74 19.82 -9.53
N LYS A 73 10.76 21.14 -9.30
CA LYS A 73 9.60 21.99 -9.59
C LYS A 73 9.26 21.89 -11.09
N PRO A 74 7.96 21.84 -11.45
CA PRO A 74 7.56 21.82 -12.84
C PRO A 74 8.06 23.07 -13.57
N LEU A 75 8.38 22.90 -14.85
CA LEU A 75 8.84 24.00 -15.71
C LEU A 75 7.74 25.06 -15.86
N LYS A 76 8.17 26.29 -16.17
CA LYS A 76 7.35 27.50 -16.31
C LYS A 76 6.13 27.27 -17.21
N ALA A 77 5.00 27.87 -16.85
CA ALA A 77 3.74 27.76 -17.59
C ALA A 77 3.93 28.00 -19.10
N ILE A 78 3.23 27.20 -19.92
CA ILE A 78 3.28 27.25 -21.38
C ILE A 78 2.85 28.65 -21.85
N PRO A 79 3.59 29.30 -22.77
CA PRO A 79 3.23 30.63 -23.25
C PRO A 79 1.91 30.60 -24.04
N ARG A 80 1.11 31.66 -23.89
CA ARG A 80 -0.15 31.83 -24.62
C ARG A 80 0.09 31.89 -26.13
N PRO A 81 -0.67 31.14 -26.95
CA PRO A 81 -0.53 31.17 -28.41
C PRO A 81 -0.93 32.53 -29.00
N ARG A 82 -0.33 32.91 -30.13
CA ARG A 82 -0.59 34.20 -30.81
C ARG A 82 -1.91 34.26 -31.56
N TRP A 83 -2.42 33.13 -32.04
CA TRP A 83 -3.63 33.08 -32.87
C TRP A 83 -4.89 33.12 -32.02
N ARG A 84 -5.85 33.98 -32.37
CA ARG A 84 -7.00 34.31 -31.48
C ARG A 84 -7.89 33.12 -31.10
N PRO A 85 -8.38 32.28 -32.05
CA PRO A 85 -9.17 31.11 -31.67
C PRO A 85 -8.39 30.11 -30.79
N GLN A 86 -7.10 29.91 -31.07
CA GLN A 86 -6.23 29.06 -30.24
C GLN A 86 -6.04 29.63 -28.83
N ALA A 87 -5.95 30.95 -28.69
CA ALA A 87 -5.84 31.61 -27.39
C ALA A 87 -7.10 31.43 -26.53
N ILE A 88 -8.28 31.48 -27.15
CA ILE A 88 -9.56 31.24 -26.45
C ILE A 88 -9.62 29.80 -25.93
N VAL A 89 -9.30 28.82 -26.79
CA VAL A 89 -9.27 27.40 -26.38
C VAL A 89 -8.23 27.16 -25.28
N PHE A 90 -7.05 27.77 -25.40
CA PHE A 90 -6.01 27.69 -24.37
C PHE A 90 -6.48 28.22 -23.02
N GLU A 91 -7.19 29.35 -22.98
CA GLU A 91 -7.72 29.93 -21.74
C GLU A 91 -8.80 29.06 -21.09
N ILE A 92 -9.64 28.40 -21.91
CA ILE A 92 -10.67 27.47 -21.41
C ILE A 92 -10.00 26.23 -20.80
N VAL A 93 -9.08 25.60 -21.52
CA VAL A 93 -8.43 24.35 -21.08
C VAL A 93 -7.47 24.56 -19.91
N THR A 94 -6.83 25.73 -19.83
CA THR A 94 -5.91 26.06 -18.72
C THR A 94 -6.64 26.50 -17.44
N ASN A 95 -7.97 26.66 -17.48
CA ASN A 95 -8.75 27.10 -16.32
C ASN A 95 -9.01 25.95 -15.34
N LYS A 96 -8.77 26.17 -14.04
CA LYS A 96 -9.06 25.20 -12.96
C LYS A 96 -10.51 24.70 -12.95
N LYS A 97 -11.47 25.50 -13.43
CA LYS A 97 -12.88 25.08 -13.52
C LYS A 97 -13.07 23.95 -14.54
N PHE A 98 -12.33 23.98 -15.65
CA PHE A 98 -12.36 22.93 -16.65
C PHE A 98 -11.79 21.63 -16.10
N ASP A 99 -10.67 21.69 -15.38
CA ASP A 99 -10.11 20.52 -14.67
C ASP A 99 -11.11 19.92 -13.65
N MET A 100 -11.83 20.76 -12.90
CA MET A 100 -12.86 20.31 -11.96
C MET A 100 -14.01 19.57 -12.66
N ILE A 101 -14.44 20.05 -13.82
CA ILE A 101 -15.47 19.40 -14.64
C ILE A 101 -14.98 18.02 -15.12
N ILE A 102 -13.74 17.91 -15.58
CA ILE A 102 -13.15 16.63 -16.00
C ILE A 102 -13.08 15.64 -14.82
N MET A 103 -12.60 16.08 -13.65
CA MET A 103 -12.54 15.23 -12.46
C MET A 103 -13.93 14.71 -12.05
N LEU A 104 -14.97 15.55 -12.17
CA LEU A 104 -16.36 15.15 -11.92
C LEU A 104 -16.82 14.07 -12.90
N PHE A 105 -16.52 14.19 -14.19
CA PHE A 105 -16.89 13.18 -15.19
C PHE A 105 -16.19 11.84 -14.95
N ILE A 106 -14.90 11.84 -14.57
CA ILE A 106 -14.18 10.61 -14.21
C ILE A 106 -14.83 9.96 -12.98
N GLY A 107 -15.18 10.75 -11.96
CA GLY A 107 -15.90 10.27 -10.78
C GLY A 107 -17.27 9.69 -11.13
N PHE A 108 -18.03 10.34 -12.00
CA PHE A 108 -19.33 9.86 -12.45
C PHE A 108 -19.24 8.55 -13.25
N ASN A 109 -18.23 8.42 -14.12
CA ASN A 109 -17.97 7.18 -14.84
C ASN A 109 -17.56 6.03 -13.89
N MET A 110 -16.74 6.32 -12.88
CA MET A 110 -16.40 5.35 -11.83
C MET A 110 -17.66 4.92 -11.05
N LEU A 111 -18.52 5.87 -10.65
CA LEU A 111 -19.77 5.55 -9.96
C LEU A 111 -20.66 4.64 -10.79
N THR A 112 -20.77 4.91 -12.10
CA THR A 112 -21.53 4.07 -13.03
C THR A 112 -21.02 2.62 -13.00
N MET A 113 -19.70 2.40 -13.08
CA MET A 113 -19.11 1.06 -13.00
C MET A 113 -19.31 0.39 -11.63
N THR A 114 -19.35 1.15 -10.53
CA THR A 114 -19.59 0.57 -9.19
C THR A 114 -21.05 0.22 -8.92
N LEU A 115 -21.98 0.77 -9.68
CA LEU A 115 -23.41 0.50 -9.55
C LEU A 115 -23.82 -0.80 -10.26
N ASP A 116 -22.92 -1.38 -11.08
CA ASP A 116 -23.13 -2.67 -11.72
C ASP A 116 -23.19 -3.80 -10.67
N HIS A 117 -24.29 -4.55 -10.66
CA HIS A 117 -24.59 -5.63 -9.73
C HIS A 117 -25.08 -6.88 -10.46
N TYR A 118 -24.70 -8.05 -9.92
CA TYR A 118 -25.10 -9.36 -10.43
C TYR A 118 -26.63 -9.52 -10.57
N LYS A 119 -27.11 -9.71 -11.81
CA LYS A 119 -28.53 -9.74 -12.24
C LYS A 119 -29.24 -8.38 -12.37
N GLN A 120 -28.51 -7.30 -12.67
CA GLN A 120 -29.13 -6.11 -13.26
C GLN A 120 -29.47 -6.38 -14.74
N THR A 121 -30.63 -7.02 -14.94
CA THR A 121 -31.20 -7.48 -16.23
C THR A 121 -30.35 -8.48 -17.01
#